data_AF-A0A1J5WXV7-F1
#
_entry.id   AF-A0A1J5WXV7-F1
#
_cell.length_a   1.000
_cell.length_b   1.000
_cell.length_c   1.000
_cell.angle_alpha   90.00
_cell.angle_beta   90.00
_cell.angle_gamma   90.00
#
_symmetry.space_group_name_H-M   'P 1'
#
loop_
_entity.id
_entity.type
_entity.pdbx_description
1 polymer ?
#
loop_
_entity_poly.entity_id
_entity_poly.type
_entity_poly.pdbx_seq_one_letter_code
_entity_poly.pdbx_strand_id
1 'polypeptide(L)'
;MDLFDKKYTELRKAEAVTQGEIAELEKIYNTISSFIPPRLNKQCRGKLSDIQSRIPQDTIELPSLPDQIDTEDGCAKDRALMVEKKETDCEMLDISNTDIKDMRPHAMFRLTRVDGSNVTLGEIATSVYCESCDKTNLTVVCAQLRLYRCSNMCIRAKSKTGVFLEECSNIAVVDLDPTHKNTVFDFSLPSVKDC
;
A
#
# COMPACT_ATOMS: atom_id res chain seq x y z
N MET A 1 -31.87 -0.05 40.47
CA MET A 1 -30.50 0.17 39.93
C MET A 1 -30.69 1.07 38.72
N ASP A 2 -30.36 2.34 38.89
CA ASP A 2 -30.76 3.40 37.97
C ASP A 2 -30.05 3.28 36.62
N LEU A 3 -30.72 3.74 35.56
CA LEU A 3 -30.21 3.72 34.19
C LEU A 3 -28.84 4.41 34.06
N PHE A 4 -28.56 5.35 34.97
CA PHE A 4 -27.31 6.10 35.07
C PHE A 4 -26.13 5.22 35.53
N ASP A 5 -26.35 4.34 36.51
CA ASP A 5 -25.30 3.44 37.03
C ASP A 5 -24.86 2.42 35.98
N LYS A 6 -25.82 1.95 35.16
CA LYS A 6 -25.54 1.03 34.05
C LYS A 6 -24.65 1.69 32.99
N LYS A 7 -24.99 2.92 32.59
CA LYS A 7 -24.25 3.67 31.55
C LYS A 7 -22.86 4.11 32.04
N TYR A 8 -22.72 4.47 33.31
CA TYR A 8 -21.44 4.81 33.94
C TYR A 8 -20.50 3.58 34.02
N THR A 9 -21.05 2.40 34.28
CA THR A 9 -20.27 1.15 34.34
C THR A 9 -19.78 0.72 32.95
N GLU A 10 -20.57 0.94 31.89
CA GLU A 10 -20.14 0.66 30.52
C GLU A 10 -19.07 1.63 30.02
N LEU A 11 -19.16 2.92 30.37
CA LEU A 11 -18.12 3.90 30.09
C LEU A 11 -16.79 3.56 30.77
N ARG A 12 -16.83 3.16 32.05
CA ARG A 12 -15.64 2.70 32.79
C ARG A 12 -15.00 1.45 32.17
N LYS A 13 -15.80 0.55 31.59
CA LYS A 13 -15.28 -0.64 30.89
C LYS A 13 -14.64 -0.26 29.56
N ALA A 14 -15.22 0.67 28.81
CA ALA A 14 -14.64 1.18 27.58
C ALA A 14 -13.30 1.92 27.82
N GLU A 15 -13.21 2.72 28.89
CA GLU A 15 -11.96 3.38 29.31
C GLU A 15 -10.89 2.37 29.76
N ALA A 16 -11.28 1.29 30.44
CA ALA A 16 -10.33 0.24 30.83
C ALA A 16 -9.80 -0.56 29.62
N VAL A 17 -10.64 -0.76 28.60
CA VAL A 17 -10.23 -1.42 27.33
C VAL A 17 -9.22 -0.54 26.59
N THR A 18 -9.49 0.77 26.46
CA THR A 18 -8.56 1.68 25.77
C THR A 18 -7.24 1.87 26.52
N GLN A 19 -7.24 1.87 27.86
CA GLN A 19 -6.00 1.89 28.64
C GLN A 19 -5.17 0.61 28.49
N GLY A 20 -5.83 -0.55 28.36
CA GLY A 20 -5.16 -1.82 28.07
C GLY A 20 -4.50 -1.82 26.69
N GLU A 21 -5.20 -1.33 25.67
CA GLU A 21 -4.68 -1.21 24.30
C GLU A 21 -3.51 -0.22 24.22
N ILE A 22 -3.57 0.90 24.95
CA ILE A 22 -2.45 1.86 25.04
C ILE A 22 -1.22 1.21 25.69
N ALA A 23 -1.40 0.42 26.75
CA ALA A 23 -0.29 -0.27 27.42
C ALA A 23 0.37 -1.33 26.52
N GLU A 24 -0.41 -2.02 25.67
CA GLU A 24 0.14 -2.94 24.67
C GLU A 24 0.92 -2.20 23.58
N LEU A 25 0.41 -1.06 23.10
CA LEU A 25 1.12 -0.23 22.13
C LEU A 25 2.43 0.33 22.68
N GLU A 26 2.47 0.75 23.95
CA GLU A 26 3.72 1.19 24.61
C GLU A 26 4.73 0.05 24.75
N LYS A 27 4.26 -1.17 25.02
CA LYS A 27 5.11 -2.37 25.10
C LYS A 27 5.71 -2.72 23.74
N ILE A 28 4.90 -2.63 22.68
CA ILE A 28 5.36 -2.83 21.29
C ILE A 28 6.38 -1.75 20.92
N TYR A 29 6.10 -0.48 21.22
CA TYR A 29 7.01 0.63 20.94
C TYR A 29 8.37 0.48 21.64
N ASN A 30 8.37 0.13 22.93
CA ASN A 30 9.61 -0.09 23.69
C ASN A 30 10.41 -1.30 23.17
N THR A 31 9.71 -2.36 22.73
CA THR A 31 10.34 -3.51 22.11
C THR A 31 11.02 -3.10 20.81
N ILE A 32 10.33 -2.40 19.91
CA ILE A 32 10.88 -1.94 18.63
C ILE A 32 12.05 -0.97 18.84
N SER A 33 11.95 -0.06 19.81
CA SER A 33 13.01 0.91 20.14
C SER A 33 14.32 0.25 20.58
N SER A 34 14.24 -0.94 21.22
CA SER A 34 15.42 -1.71 21.63
C SER A 34 16.18 -2.37 20.47
N PHE A 35 15.54 -2.53 19.31
CA PHE A 35 16.16 -3.10 18.10
C PHE A 35 16.81 -2.03 17.21
N ILE A 36 16.67 -0.74 17.52
CA ILE A 36 17.29 0.35 16.75
C ILE A 36 18.71 0.61 17.29
N PRO A 37 19.76 0.43 16.48
CA PRO A 37 21.13 0.68 16.93
C PRO A 37 21.35 2.16 17.31
N PRO A 38 22.10 2.46 18.38
CA PRO A 38 22.21 3.80 18.97
C PRO A 38 22.81 4.88 18.05
N ARG A 39 23.32 4.50 16.87
CA ARG A 39 23.84 5.43 15.86
C ARG A 39 22.75 6.15 15.04
N LEU A 40 21.51 5.68 15.05
CA LEU A 40 20.36 6.33 14.36
C LEU A 40 19.55 7.29 15.27
N ASN A 41 19.78 7.29 16.58
CA ASN A 41 18.92 8.00 17.54
C ASN A 41 19.22 9.51 17.67
N LYS A 42 20.32 10.01 17.08
CA LYS A 42 20.68 11.45 17.14
C LYS A 42 20.06 12.30 16.02
N GLN A 43 19.60 11.70 14.92
CA GLN A 43 19.15 12.48 13.75
C GLN A 43 17.62 12.68 13.71
N CYS A 44 16.84 11.83 14.38
CA CYS A 44 15.37 11.86 14.33
C CYS A 44 14.69 12.66 15.46
N ARG A 45 15.41 13.04 16.53
CA ARG A 45 14.81 13.84 17.63
C ARG A 45 14.61 15.32 17.29
N GLY A 46 15.26 15.84 16.26
CA GLY A 46 15.23 17.27 15.91
C GLY A 46 14.11 17.72 14.97
N LYS A 47 13.21 16.83 14.53
CA LYS A 47 12.19 17.16 13.51
C LYS A 47 10.73 16.90 13.92
N LEU A 48 10.49 16.42 15.14
CA LEU A 48 9.14 16.15 15.65
C LEU A 48 8.50 17.35 16.37
N SER A 49 9.27 18.38 16.72
CA SER A 49 8.76 19.61 17.35
C SER A 49 8.09 20.59 16.37
N ASP A 50 8.36 20.47 15.06
CA ASP A 50 7.89 21.45 14.07
C ASP A 50 6.51 21.12 13.47
N ILE A 51 5.99 19.91 13.72
CA ILE A 51 4.73 19.44 13.13
C ILE A 51 3.52 19.73 14.04
N GLN A 52 3.73 19.94 15.36
CA GLN A 52 2.64 20.23 16.30
C GLN A 52 2.11 21.68 16.24
N SER A 53 2.70 22.58 15.45
CA SER A 53 2.28 23.99 15.35
C SER A 53 1.42 24.33 14.13
N ARG A 54 1.03 23.35 13.31
CA ARG A 54 0.30 23.57 12.04
C ARG A 54 -1.00 22.78 11.90
N ILE A 55 -1.79 22.69 12.96
CA ILE A 55 -3.20 22.29 12.84
C ILE A 55 -4.03 23.59 12.85
N PRO A 56 -4.63 24.00 11.71
CA PRO A 56 -5.65 25.04 11.70
C PRO A 56 -6.85 24.54 12.50
N GLN A 57 -7.27 25.30 13.52
CA GLN A 57 -8.55 25.10 14.18
C GLN A 57 -9.65 25.71 13.29
N ASP A 58 -10.04 24.99 12.24
CA ASP A 58 -11.23 25.35 11.48
C ASP A 58 -12.47 24.77 12.18
N THR A 59 -13.25 25.68 12.74
CA THR A 59 -14.58 25.46 13.30
C THR A 59 -15.51 24.94 12.20
N ILE A 60 -15.84 23.65 12.24
CA ILE A 60 -16.89 23.07 11.40
C ILE A 60 -18.22 23.31 12.08
N GLU A 61 -19.00 24.27 11.59
CA GLU A 61 -20.42 24.43 11.93
C GLU A 61 -21.21 23.26 11.32
N LEU A 62 -21.92 22.50 12.17
CA LEU A 62 -22.86 21.47 11.74
C LEU A 62 -24.06 22.11 11.03
N PRO A 63 -24.42 21.71 9.80
CA PRO A 63 -25.72 22.03 9.25
C PRO A 63 -26.81 21.20 9.95
N SER A 64 -27.85 21.90 10.37
CA SER A 64 -29.06 21.36 10.98
C SER A 64 -29.82 20.43 10.02
N LEU A 65 -30.23 19.28 10.55
CA LEU A 65 -31.11 18.30 9.90
C LEU A 65 -32.50 18.90 9.67
N PRO A 66 -33.10 18.77 8.47
CA PRO A 66 -34.54 18.90 8.32
C PRO A 66 -35.23 17.56 8.67
N ASP A 67 -36.15 17.66 9.63
CA ASP A 67 -37.23 16.70 9.84
C ASP A 67 -38.15 16.68 8.61
N GLN A 68 -38.40 15.49 8.05
CA GLN A 68 -39.71 14.95 7.67
C GLN A 68 -39.57 13.86 6.60
N ILE A 69 -39.92 12.64 7.01
CA ILE A 69 -40.08 11.47 6.17
C ILE A 69 -41.56 11.40 5.82
N ASP A 70 -41.92 11.73 4.58
CA ASP A 70 -43.18 11.29 4.00
C ASP A 70 -42.92 10.02 3.18
N THR A 71 -43.68 8.99 3.51
CA THR A 71 -43.56 7.63 3.00
C THR A 71 -44.66 7.45 1.95
N GLU A 72 -44.32 7.39 0.67
CA GLU A 72 -45.27 6.92 -0.35
C GLU A 72 -44.60 6.03 -1.40
N ASP A 73 -45.36 5.01 -1.77
CA ASP A 73 -45.07 3.83 -2.59
C ASP A 73 -44.35 4.08 -3.92
N GLY A 74 -43.52 3.11 -4.32
CA GLY A 74 -43.39 2.81 -5.74
C GLY A 74 -42.05 2.28 -6.23
N CYS A 75 -42.07 0.99 -6.58
CA CYS A 75 -41.19 0.35 -7.56
C CYS A 75 -39.75 0.06 -7.08
N ALA A 76 -39.56 -1.18 -6.60
CA ALA A 76 -38.26 -1.83 -6.48
C ALA A 76 -37.58 -1.91 -7.85
N LYS A 77 -36.85 -0.85 -8.21
CA LYS A 77 -35.79 -0.92 -9.21
C LYS A 77 -34.54 -1.37 -8.48
N ASP A 78 -34.02 -2.52 -8.88
CA ASP A 78 -32.72 -3.04 -8.50
C ASP A 78 -31.66 -1.94 -8.71
N ARG A 79 -31.40 -1.18 -7.66
CA ARG A 79 -30.22 -0.33 -7.55
C ARG A 79 -29.04 -1.28 -7.36
N ALA A 80 -28.55 -1.81 -8.46
CA ALA A 80 -27.18 -2.28 -8.53
C ALA A 80 -26.30 -1.10 -8.09
N LEU A 81 -25.86 -1.14 -6.83
CA LEU A 81 -24.83 -0.26 -6.31
C LEU A 81 -23.63 -0.41 -7.26
N MET A 82 -23.45 0.55 -8.16
CA MET A 82 -22.19 0.72 -8.88
C MET A 82 -21.15 1.04 -7.80
N VAL A 83 -20.51 -0.02 -7.30
CA VAL A 83 -19.31 0.13 -6.47
C VAL A 83 -18.24 0.65 -7.41
N GLU A 84 -18.05 1.98 -7.42
CA GLU A 84 -16.87 2.58 -8.02
C GLU A 84 -15.66 1.85 -7.45
N LYS A 85 -14.90 1.16 -8.31
CA LYS A 85 -13.63 0.56 -7.93
C LYS A 85 -12.69 1.71 -7.62
N LYS A 86 -12.59 2.07 -6.34
CA LYS A 86 -11.62 3.02 -5.86
C LYS A 86 -10.23 2.41 -6.07
N GLU A 87 -9.53 2.87 -7.09
CA GLU A 87 -8.14 2.48 -7.33
C GLU A 87 -7.30 2.99 -6.16
N THR A 88 -6.52 2.10 -5.56
CA THR A 88 -5.66 2.44 -4.41
C THR A 88 -4.20 2.31 -4.80
N ASP A 89 -3.41 3.29 -4.40
CA ASP A 89 -1.96 3.22 -4.46
C ASP A 89 -1.44 2.14 -3.51
N CYS A 90 -0.40 1.41 -3.92
CA CYS A 90 0.22 0.37 -3.12
C CYS A 90 1.74 0.56 -3.07
N GLU A 91 2.31 0.33 -1.90
CA GLU A 91 3.75 0.38 -1.67
C GLU A 91 4.21 -0.90 -0.98
N MET A 92 5.33 -1.44 -1.45
CA MET A 92 6.03 -2.58 -0.89
C MET A 92 7.46 -2.17 -0.56
N LEU A 93 7.86 -2.44 0.69
CA LEU A 93 9.11 -1.96 1.25
C LEU A 93 9.85 -3.12 1.94
N ASP A 94 11.17 -3.17 1.78
CA ASP A 94 12.06 -4.08 2.51
C ASP A 94 11.66 -5.56 2.39
N ILE A 95 11.40 -5.99 1.15
CA ILE A 95 10.99 -7.34 0.84
C ILE A 95 12.19 -8.11 0.29
N SER A 96 12.40 -9.35 0.75
CA SER A 96 13.49 -10.18 0.23
C SER A 96 13.11 -11.65 0.10
N ASN A 97 13.57 -12.31 -0.97
CA ASN A 97 13.40 -13.74 -1.22
C ASN A 97 11.94 -14.22 -1.15
N THR A 98 11.03 -13.46 -1.76
CA THR A 98 9.60 -13.81 -1.77
C THR A 98 9.01 -13.84 -3.17
N ASP A 99 7.99 -14.68 -3.34
CA ASP A 99 7.15 -14.69 -4.53
C ASP A 99 5.86 -13.94 -4.25
N ILE A 100 5.71 -12.79 -4.90
CA ILE A 100 4.57 -11.89 -4.74
C ILE A 100 3.73 -11.92 -5.99
N LYS A 101 2.42 -12.14 -5.79
CA LYS A 101 1.43 -12.06 -6.86
C LYS A 101 0.26 -11.19 -6.41
N ASP A 102 0.20 -9.97 -6.92
CA ASP A 102 -0.90 -9.04 -6.67
C ASP A 102 -1.64 -8.72 -7.97
N MET A 103 -2.83 -9.28 -8.13
CA MET A 103 -3.66 -9.11 -9.33
C MET A 103 -4.76 -8.06 -9.15
N ARG A 104 -4.75 -7.32 -8.03
CA ARG A 104 -5.74 -6.28 -7.76
C ARG A 104 -5.50 -5.06 -8.65
N PRO A 105 -6.55 -4.30 -8.99
CA PRO A 105 -6.37 -3.04 -9.72
C PRO A 105 -5.72 -2.01 -8.81
N HIS A 106 -4.65 -1.39 -9.30
CA HIS A 106 -3.93 -0.32 -8.60
C HIS A 106 -3.78 0.89 -9.52
N ALA A 107 -3.93 2.07 -8.95
CA ALA A 107 -3.64 3.31 -9.66
C ALA A 107 -2.13 3.43 -9.90
N MET A 108 -1.34 3.30 -8.82
CA MET A 108 0.11 3.34 -8.81
C MET A 108 0.69 2.27 -7.89
N PHE A 109 1.87 1.74 -8.25
CA PHE A 109 2.58 0.75 -7.45
C PHE A 109 4.03 1.16 -7.22
N ARG A 110 4.51 1.07 -5.97
CA ARG A 110 5.90 1.35 -5.62
C ARG A 110 6.56 0.14 -4.97
N LEU A 111 7.72 -0.22 -5.51
CA LEU A 111 8.60 -1.26 -5.01
C LEU A 111 9.89 -0.59 -4.54
N THR A 112 10.20 -0.69 -3.25
CA THR A 112 11.39 -0.06 -2.68
C THR A 112 12.19 -1.08 -1.87
N ARG A 113 13.48 -1.24 -2.19
CA ARG A 113 14.38 -2.21 -1.52
C ARG A 113 13.83 -3.63 -1.56
N VAL A 114 13.53 -4.11 -2.77
CA VAL A 114 13.11 -5.49 -3.03
C VAL A 114 14.29 -6.29 -3.57
N ASP A 115 14.65 -7.40 -2.90
CA ASP A 115 15.81 -8.23 -3.26
C ASP A 115 15.42 -9.69 -3.51
N GLY A 116 15.98 -10.33 -4.53
CA GLY A 116 15.85 -11.77 -4.76
C GLY A 116 14.42 -12.27 -4.90
N SER A 117 13.48 -11.42 -5.32
CA SER A 117 12.04 -11.72 -5.29
C SER A 117 11.44 -11.85 -6.69
N ASN A 118 10.36 -12.62 -6.82
CA ASN A 118 9.56 -12.68 -8.05
C ASN A 118 8.26 -11.90 -7.82
N VAL A 119 8.12 -10.76 -8.48
CA VAL A 119 6.97 -9.87 -8.32
C VAL A 119 6.12 -9.90 -9.59
N THR A 120 4.89 -10.37 -9.46
CA THR A 120 3.87 -10.35 -10.53
C THR A 120 2.75 -9.41 -10.12
N LEU A 121 2.57 -8.36 -10.91
CA LEU A 121 1.52 -7.35 -10.70
C LEU A 121 0.48 -7.44 -11.82
N GLY A 122 -0.77 -7.14 -11.46
CA GLY A 122 -1.85 -6.92 -12.40
C GLY A 122 -1.63 -5.67 -13.27
N GLU A 123 -2.67 -5.29 -14.02
CA GLU A 123 -2.62 -4.03 -14.77
C GLU A 123 -2.65 -2.83 -13.81
N ILE A 124 -1.65 -1.97 -13.95
CA ILE A 124 -1.48 -0.74 -13.17
C ILE A 124 -1.91 0.44 -14.05
N ALA A 125 -2.88 1.22 -13.58
CA ALA A 125 -3.51 2.25 -14.39
C ALA A 125 -2.52 3.33 -14.85
N THR A 126 -1.63 3.75 -13.94
CA THR A 126 -0.69 4.85 -14.19
C THR A 126 0.75 4.35 -14.27
N SER A 127 1.43 4.20 -13.14
CA SER A 127 2.87 4.05 -13.10
C SER A 127 3.32 3.04 -12.06
N VAL A 128 4.45 2.41 -12.37
CA VAL A 128 5.19 1.54 -11.45
C VAL A 128 6.55 2.16 -11.22
N TYR A 129 6.88 2.33 -9.94
CA TYR A 129 8.18 2.82 -9.50
C TYR A 129 8.96 1.70 -8.81
N CYS A 130 10.19 1.46 -9.26
CA CYS A 130 11.12 0.55 -8.62
C CYS A 130 12.34 1.32 -8.15
N GLU A 131 12.65 1.24 -6.86
CA GLU A 131 13.76 1.95 -6.24
C GLU A 131 14.64 0.98 -5.44
N SER A 132 15.93 0.96 -5.74
CA SER A 132 16.91 0.14 -5.00
C SER A 132 16.56 -1.35 -4.96
N CYS A 133 16.02 -1.90 -6.05
CA CYS A 133 15.71 -3.32 -6.16
C CYS A 133 16.89 -4.11 -6.78
N ASP A 134 17.20 -5.29 -6.27
CA ASP A 134 18.26 -6.17 -6.78
C ASP A 134 17.73 -7.58 -7.05
N LYS A 135 18.32 -8.29 -8.03
CA LYS A 135 18.05 -9.72 -8.33
C LYS A 135 16.56 -10.08 -8.41
N THR A 136 15.74 -9.15 -8.90
CA THR A 136 14.29 -9.23 -8.83
C THR A 136 13.70 -9.45 -10.22
N ASN A 137 12.80 -10.40 -10.33
CA ASN A 137 12.02 -10.63 -11.54
C ASN A 137 10.69 -9.88 -11.43
N LEU A 138 10.42 -8.95 -12.34
CA LEU A 138 9.20 -8.13 -12.33
C LEU A 138 8.35 -8.44 -13.55
N THR A 139 7.09 -8.81 -13.36
CA THR A 139 6.09 -8.96 -14.42
C THR A 139 4.96 -7.97 -14.22
N VAL A 140 4.73 -7.04 -15.16
CA VAL A 140 3.71 -5.99 -14.99
C VAL A 140 3.19 -5.40 -16.30
N VAL A 141 1.93 -4.97 -16.31
CA VAL A 141 1.36 -4.10 -17.36
C VAL A 141 1.10 -2.73 -16.75
N CYS A 142 1.62 -1.66 -17.32
CA CYS A 142 1.46 -0.31 -16.78
C CYS A 142 1.44 0.75 -17.89
N ALA A 143 1.04 1.99 -17.58
CA ALA A 143 1.23 3.07 -18.54
C ALA A 143 2.68 3.55 -18.56
N GLN A 144 3.34 3.62 -17.41
CA GLN A 144 4.74 4.04 -17.28
C GLN A 144 5.51 3.17 -16.28
N LEU A 145 6.72 2.72 -16.64
CA LEU A 145 7.61 2.01 -15.72
C LEU A 145 8.88 2.84 -15.48
N ARG A 146 9.20 3.12 -14.22
CA ARG A 146 10.40 3.88 -13.82
C ARG A 146 11.25 3.08 -12.85
N LEU A 147 12.52 2.94 -13.16
CA LEU A 147 13.52 2.28 -12.32
C LEU A 147 14.61 3.27 -11.90
N TYR A 148 14.92 3.25 -10.61
CA TYR A 148 15.96 4.07 -10.01
C TYR A 148 16.86 3.19 -9.13
N ARG A 149 18.18 3.24 -9.37
CA ARG A 149 19.18 2.48 -8.58
C ARG A 149 18.92 0.97 -8.50
N CYS A 150 18.38 0.39 -9.55
CA CYS A 150 18.08 -1.04 -9.59
C CYS A 150 19.21 -1.84 -10.24
N SER A 151 19.40 -3.10 -9.83
CA SER A 151 20.43 -3.98 -10.40
C SER A 151 19.95 -5.41 -10.62
N ASN A 152 20.53 -6.09 -11.61
CA ASN A 152 20.31 -7.52 -11.87
C ASN A 152 18.82 -7.91 -11.97
N MET A 153 18.02 -7.09 -12.65
CA MET A 153 16.58 -7.33 -12.78
C MET A 153 16.23 -7.90 -14.15
N CYS A 154 15.32 -8.87 -14.16
CA CYS A 154 14.63 -9.29 -15.37
C CYS A 154 13.18 -8.81 -15.32
N ILE A 155 12.82 -7.98 -16.29
CA ILE A 155 11.54 -7.27 -16.31
C ILE A 155 10.77 -7.73 -17.53
N ARG A 156 9.60 -8.32 -17.30
CA ARG A 156 8.61 -8.63 -18.34
C ARG A 156 7.51 -7.60 -18.26
N ALA A 157 7.61 -6.55 -19.05
CA ALA A 157 6.69 -5.42 -18.95
C ALA A 157 6.00 -5.11 -20.26
N LYS A 158 4.76 -4.63 -20.16
CA LYS A 158 4.12 -3.87 -21.23
C LYS A 158 3.85 -2.47 -20.72
N SER A 159 4.58 -1.50 -21.29
CA SER A 159 4.43 -0.09 -20.97
C SER A 159 3.84 0.67 -22.16
N LYS A 160 2.88 1.56 -21.91
CA LYS A 160 2.32 2.44 -22.97
C LYS A 160 3.27 3.56 -23.35
N THR A 161 3.98 4.12 -22.37
CA THR A 161 4.83 5.31 -22.55
C THR A 161 6.32 4.99 -22.61
N GLY A 162 6.70 3.76 -22.26
CA GLY A 162 8.09 3.29 -22.24
C GLY A 162 8.60 2.98 -20.83
N VAL A 163 9.86 2.54 -20.77
CA VAL A 163 10.57 2.19 -19.54
C VAL A 163 11.70 3.19 -19.35
N PHE A 164 11.76 3.79 -18.16
CA PHE A 164 12.73 4.82 -17.80
C PHE A 164 13.72 4.23 -16.79
N LEU A 165 15.01 4.29 -17.10
CA LEU A 165 16.09 3.73 -16.29
C LEU A 165 17.01 4.86 -15.82
N GLU A 166 17.23 4.95 -14.51
CA GLU A 166 18.12 5.93 -13.90
C GLU A 166 19.03 5.24 -12.88
N GLU A 167 20.35 5.41 -13.01
CA GLU A 167 21.36 4.76 -12.15
C GLU A 167 21.21 3.23 -12.04
N CYS A 168 20.70 2.57 -13.10
CA CYS A 168 20.47 1.12 -13.11
C CYS A 168 21.61 0.34 -13.76
N SER A 169 21.82 -0.90 -13.36
CA SER A 169 22.83 -1.80 -13.96
C SER A 169 22.28 -3.22 -14.18
N ASN A 170 22.70 -3.89 -15.26
CA ASN A 170 22.26 -5.24 -15.60
C ASN A 170 20.72 -5.43 -15.57
N ILE A 171 20.01 -4.64 -16.38
CA ILE A 171 18.55 -4.71 -16.49
C ILE A 171 18.19 -5.33 -17.84
N ALA A 172 17.50 -6.47 -17.80
CA ALA A 172 16.88 -7.09 -18.97
C ALA A 172 15.40 -6.71 -19.02
N VAL A 173 14.96 -6.07 -20.10
CA VAL A 173 13.54 -5.77 -20.33
C VAL A 173 13.05 -6.59 -21.52
N VAL A 174 12.00 -7.36 -21.30
CA VAL A 174 11.33 -8.21 -22.29
C VAL A 174 9.89 -7.75 -22.42
N ASP A 175 9.44 -7.55 -23.65
CA ASP A 175 8.06 -7.17 -23.92
C ASP A 175 7.09 -8.29 -23.50
N LEU A 176 6.04 -7.92 -22.77
CA LEU A 176 4.99 -8.85 -22.37
C LEU A 176 3.98 -9.04 -23.53
N ASP A 177 3.94 -10.25 -24.08
CA ASP A 177 3.10 -10.59 -25.23
C ASP A 177 1.59 -10.58 -24.87
N PRO A 178 0.74 -9.75 -25.52
CA PRO A 178 -0.65 -9.53 -25.11
C PRO A 178 -1.59 -10.73 -25.35
N THR A 179 -1.13 -11.75 -26.07
CA THR A 179 -1.88 -12.97 -26.38
C THR A 179 -1.95 -13.93 -25.18
N HIS A 180 -1.07 -13.79 -24.19
CA HIS A 180 -1.03 -14.64 -23.00
C HIS A 180 -1.95 -14.11 -21.90
N LYS A 181 -3.25 -14.03 -22.21
CA LYS A 181 -4.28 -13.76 -21.20
C LYS A 181 -4.45 -15.01 -20.34
N ASN A 182 -4.03 -14.97 -19.08
CA ASN A 182 -4.32 -15.95 -18.02
C ASN A 182 -3.53 -17.26 -17.93
N THR A 183 -2.40 -17.43 -18.63
CA THR A 183 -1.54 -18.56 -18.29
C THR A 183 -0.74 -18.23 -17.03
N VAL A 184 -0.95 -19.03 -15.99
CA VAL A 184 0.06 -19.29 -14.96
C VAL A 184 1.41 -19.35 -15.67
N PHE A 185 2.27 -18.37 -15.44
CA PHE A 185 3.63 -18.41 -15.98
C PHE A 185 4.31 -19.60 -15.33
N ASP A 186 4.45 -20.67 -16.09
CA ASP A 186 5.27 -21.80 -15.70
C ASP A 186 6.72 -21.31 -15.72
N PHE A 187 7.28 -21.08 -14.53
CA PHE A 187 8.68 -20.68 -14.36
C PHE A 187 9.66 -21.83 -14.69
N SER A 188 9.17 -22.97 -15.16
CA SER A 188 10.00 -24.04 -15.74
C SER A 188 10.38 -23.76 -17.21
N LEU A 189 11.01 -22.62 -17.45
CA LEU A 189 11.77 -22.38 -18.69
C LEU A 189 13.25 -22.16 -18.36
N PRO A 190 14.14 -22.58 -19.27
CA PRO A 190 15.43 -23.17 -18.93
C PRO A 190 16.32 -22.14 -18.26
N SER A 191 17.23 -22.65 -17.41
CA SER A 191 18.31 -21.88 -16.77
C SER A 191 18.78 -20.78 -17.70
N VAL A 192 18.41 -19.55 -17.37
CA VAL A 192 18.85 -18.35 -18.07
C VAL A 192 20.35 -18.27 -17.80
N LYS A 193 21.13 -18.80 -18.75
CA LYS A 193 22.58 -18.57 -18.80
C LYS A 193 22.91 -17.22 -19.44
N ASP A 194 21.91 -16.49 -19.92
CA ASP A 194 22.06 -15.23 -20.65
C ASP A 194 21.08 -14.14 -20.17
N CYS A 195 21.11 -13.82 -18.87
CA CYS A 195 20.71 -12.53 -18.27
C CYS A 195 21.65 -12.25 -17.09
#